data_AF-L0IQD8-F1
#
_entry.id   AF-L0IQD8-F1
#
_cell.length_a   1.000
_cell.length_b   1.000
_cell.length_c   1.000
_cell.angle_alpha   90.00
_cell.angle_beta   90.00
_cell.angle_gamma   90.00
#
_symmetry.space_group_name_H-M   'P 1'
#
loop_
_entity.id
_entity.type
_entity.pdbx_description
1 polymer ?
#
loop_
_entity_poly.entity_id
_entity_poly.type
_entity_poly.pdbx_seq_one_letter_code
_entity_poly.pdbx_strand_id
1 'polypeptide(L)'
;MTMEELTKLYPKLSAQLGKEAVQTTSEEETKKGYPTAGYGYQFVVNRLNEVLGPSHWRQIPEIISEMPKGDKLTEVTMKIIVQIGNWINGEFIPIAEQIAFGGHASRTKPDAYKGAHTNTLKKALGMFGVGKEAYEGTLDDDNRTPDFREKVAHKSSYNNSESNGFEDFEEEGESKIRVKLLTPIEIKKSKSGNNYGVAKVITTNNETLQLLVFDKNLERIQAMKVNQVITVLGEIKDSPVNGKQIIAKDFVA
;
A
#
# COMPACT_ATOMS: atom_id res chain seq x y z
N MET A 1 -10.39 3.04 -31.02
CA MET A 1 -9.77 3.70 -29.85
C MET A 1 -8.66 4.63 -30.29
N THR A 2 -8.79 5.92 -30.03
CA THR A 2 -7.76 6.95 -30.22
C THR A 2 -7.05 7.27 -28.90
N MET A 3 -5.97 8.03 -28.95
CA MET A 3 -5.28 8.49 -27.73
C MET A 3 -6.16 9.43 -26.87
N GLU A 4 -7.01 10.24 -27.51
CA GLU A 4 -7.97 11.10 -26.80
C GLU A 4 -9.02 10.27 -26.06
N GLU A 5 -9.56 9.22 -26.71
CA GLU A 5 -10.49 8.28 -26.08
C GLU A 5 -9.83 7.54 -24.91
N LEU A 6 -8.58 7.06 -25.08
CA LEU A 6 -7.83 6.41 -24.01
C LEU A 6 -7.63 7.34 -22.81
N THR A 7 -7.30 8.61 -23.06
CA THR A 7 -7.16 9.63 -22.00
C THR A 7 -8.48 9.82 -21.25
N LYS A 8 -9.62 9.82 -21.94
CA LYS A 8 -10.96 9.90 -21.32
C LYS A 8 -11.32 8.64 -20.53
N LEU A 9 -10.79 7.48 -20.90
CA LEU A 9 -11.00 6.21 -20.20
C LEU A 9 -10.07 6.02 -19.00
N TYR A 10 -8.95 6.75 -18.93
CA TYR A 10 -7.97 6.63 -17.85
C TYR A 10 -8.58 6.70 -16.44
N PRO A 11 -9.50 7.63 -16.11
CA PRO A 11 -10.14 7.65 -14.79
C PRO A 11 -10.89 6.36 -14.44
N LYS A 12 -11.44 5.66 -15.45
CA LYS A 12 -12.10 4.36 -15.25
C LYS A 12 -11.09 3.24 -15.07
N LEU A 13 -10.00 3.23 -15.83
CA LEU A 13 -8.89 2.30 -15.64
C LEU A 13 -8.31 2.42 -14.22
N SER A 14 -8.08 3.66 -13.80
CA SER A 14 -7.44 4.00 -12.53
C SER A 14 -8.39 4.09 -11.33
N ALA A 15 -9.67 3.76 -11.51
CA ALA A 15 -10.61 3.75 -10.39
C ALA A 15 -10.18 2.68 -9.38
N GLN A 16 -10.44 2.91 -8.10
CA GLN A 16 -10.09 1.94 -7.08
C GLN A 16 -10.77 0.59 -7.37
N LEU A 17 -10.02 -0.51 -7.25
CA LEU A 17 -10.60 -1.85 -7.27
C LEU A 17 -11.27 -2.12 -5.92
N GLY A 18 -12.36 -2.89 -5.93
CA GLY A 18 -13.11 -3.23 -4.72
C GLY A 18 -12.26 -3.99 -3.70
N LYS A 19 -12.71 -4.00 -2.44
CA LYS A 19 -11.97 -4.66 -1.34
C LYS A 19 -11.80 -6.16 -1.59
N GLU A 20 -12.74 -6.79 -2.26
CA GLU A 20 -12.72 -8.18 -2.71
C GLU A 20 -11.59 -8.48 -3.71
N ALA A 21 -11.03 -7.46 -4.37
CA ALA A 21 -9.89 -7.62 -5.26
C ALA A 21 -8.57 -7.72 -4.51
N VAL A 22 -8.54 -7.33 -3.22
CA VAL A 22 -7.33 -7.38 -2.39
C VAL A 22 -7.10 -8.81 -1.93
N GLN A 23 -5.92 -9.33 -2.24
CA GLN A 23 -5.42 -10.62 -1.80
C GLN A 23 -4.26 -10.37 -0.84
N THR A 24 -4.36 -10.93 0.35
CA THR A 24 -3.29 -10.93 1.35
C THR A 24 -2.66 -12.32 1.41
N THR A 25 -1.35 -12.35 1.61
CA THR A 25 -0.57 -13.57 1.80
C THR A 25 0.14 -13.44 3.13
N SER A 26 0.04 -14.47 3.98
CA SER A 26 0.58 -14.40 5.34
C SER A 26 2.11 -14.37 5.32
N GLU A 27 2.73 -13.89 6.40
CA GLU A 27 4.19 -13.89 6.55
C GLU A 27 4.81 -15.28 6.37
N GLU A 28 4.13 -16.31 6.88
CA GLU A 28 4.53 -17.72 6.80
C GLU A 28 4.58 -18.21 5.34
N GLU A 29 3.66 -17.72 4.51
CA GLU A 29 3.55 -18.07 3.10
C GLU A 29 4.52 -17.27 2.22
N THR A 30 4.75 -15.99 2.52
CA THR A 30 5.63 -15.14 1.70
C THR A 30 7.10 -15.53 1.82
N LYS A 31 7.51 -16.11 2.96
CA LYS A 31 8.93 -16.35 3.33
C LYS A 31 9.78 -15.07 3.28
N LYS A 32 9.13 -13.91 3.28
CA LYS A 32 9.78 -12.58 3.29
C LYS A 32 9.88 -12.00 4.71
N GLY A 33 9.27 -12.65 5.71
CA GLY A 33 9.22 -12.15 7.09
C GLY A 33 8.22 -11.01 7.28
N TYR A 34 7.24 -10.88 6.38
CA TYR A 34 6.08 -9.98 6.53
C TYR A 34 4.93 -10.40 5.60
N PRO A 35 3.67 -10.09 5.94
CA PRO A 35 2.54 -10.32 5.06
C PRO A 35 2.59 -9.36 3.86
N THR A 36 2.27 -9.86 2.67
CA THR A 36 2.16 -9.02 1.47
C THR A 36 0.71 -8.87 1.06
N ALA A 37 0.35 -7.73 0.51
CA ALA A 37 -0.96 -7.48 -0.04
C ALA A 37 -0.86 -7.08 -1.51
N GLY A 38 -1.87 -7.40 -2.29
CA GLY A 38 -1.91 -6.94 -3.67
C GLY A 38 -3.20 -7.29 -4.34
N TYR A 39 -3.39 -6.78 -5.54
CA TYR A 39 -4.58 -7.14 -6.30
C TYR A 39 -4.47 -8.53 -6.90
N GLY A 40 -5.59 -9.25 -6.83
CA GLY A 40 -5.78 -10.51 -7.52
C GLY A 40 -5.71 -10.31 -9.03
N TYR A 41 -4.98 -11.19 -9.70
CA TYR A 41 -4.72 -11.12 -11.14
C TYR A 41 -6.01 -10.94 -11.97
N GLN A 42 -7.05 -11.72 -11.67
CA GLN A 42 -8.29 -11.70 -12.43
C GLN A 42 -9.01 -10.35 -12.35
N PHE A 43 -8.93 -9.64 -11.21
CA PHE A 43 -9.57 -8.34 -11.05
C PHE A 43 -8.89 -7.26 -11.91
N VAL A 44 -7.56 -7.32 -12.02
CA VAL A 44 -6.78 -6.42 -12.89
C VAL A 44 -7.15 -6.66 -14.37
N VAL A 45 -7.23 -7.93 -14.79
CA VAL A 45 -7.62 -8.29 -16.16
C VAL A 45 -9.08 -7.93 -16.45
N ASN A 46 -9.99 -8.17 -15.51
CA ASN A 46 -11.40 -7.82 -15.66
C ASN A 46 -11.57 -6.31 -15.85
N ARG A 47 -10.91 -5.49 -15.02
CA ARG A 47 -10.94 -4.03 -15.18
C ARG A 47 -10.49 -3.60 -16.57
N LEU A 48 -9.42 -4.19 -17.08
CA LEU A 48 -8.91 -3.87 -18.41
C LEU A 48 -9.93 -4.24 -19.49
N ASN A 49 -10.53 -5.43 -19.41
CA ASN A 49 -11.55 -5.91 -20.34
C ASN A 49 -12.85 -5.08 -20.27
N GLU A 50 -13.28 -4.68 -19.08
CA GLU A 50 -14.50 -3.90 -18.87
C GLU A 50 -14.36 -2.47 -19.41
N VAL A 51 -13.18 -1.87 -19.26
CA VAL A 51 -12.95 -0.47 -19.65
C VAL A 51 -12.54 -0.33 -21.11
N LEU A 52 -11.66 -1.20 -21.60
CA LEU A 52 -11.14 -1.12 -22.96
C LEU A 52 -11.86 -2.05 -23.93
N GLY A 53 -12.45 -3.15 -23.44
CA GLY A 53 -12.86 -4.28 -24.26
C GLY A 53 -11.72 -5.28 -24.48
N PRO A 54 -12.02 -6.58 -24.66
CA PRO A 54 -11.02 -7.64 -24.75
C PRO A 54 -10.16 -7.59 -26.03
N SER A 55 -10.59 -6.84 -27.06
CA SER A 55 -9.88 -6.71 -28.34
C SER A 55 -8.95 -5.49 -28.40
N HIS A 56 -9.01 -4.58 -27.43
CA HIS A 56 -8.28 -3.32 -27.46
C HIS A 56 -6.95 -3.34 -26.71
N TRP A 57 -6.52 -4.52 -26.25
CA TRP A 57 -5.21 -4.69 -25.64
C TRP A 57 -4.62 -6.06 -25.97
N ARG A 58 -3.29 -6.15 -25.88
CA ARG A 58 -2.57 -7.42 -25.92
C ARG A 58 -1.37 -7.38 -24.99
N GLN A 59 -0.88 -8.56 -24.64
CA GLN A 59 0.39 -8.73 -23.94
C GLN A 59 1.35 -9.55 -24.81
N ILE A 60 2.63 -9.20 -24.75
CA ILE A 60 3.71 -9.89 -25.44
C ILE A 60 4.73 -10.29 -24.37
N PRO A 61 4.63 -11.52 -23.84
CA PRO A 61 5.55 -12.01 -22.83
C PRO A 61 6.86 -12.52 -23.45
N GLU A 62 7.97 -12.20 -22.80
CA GLU A 62 9.32 -12.62 -23.15
C GLU A 62 10.02 -13.14 -21.89
N ILE A 63 10.61 -14.34 -21.95
CA ILE A 63 11.41 -14.88 -20.85
C ILE A 63 12.82 -14.33 -21.00
N ILE A 64 13.27 -13.56 -20.02
CA ILE A 64 14.60 -12.92 -20.04
C ILE A 64 15.65 -13.83 -19.40
N SER A 65 15.27 -14.53 -18.34
CA SER A 65 16.13 -15.52 -17.72
C SER A 65 15.34 -16.63 -17.06
N GLU A 66 15.89 -17.84 -17.12
CA GLU A 66 15.44 -18.99 -16.34
C GLU A 66 16.68 -19.59 -15.69
N MET A 67 16.73 -19.61 -14.37
CA MET A 67 17.88 -20.12 -13.62
C MET A 67 17.42 -21.13 -12.56
N PRO A 68 18.07 -22.29 -12.47
CA PRO A 68 17.96 -23.11 -11.26
C PRO A 68 18.62 -22.37 -10.09
N LYS A 69 17.91 -22.25 -8.97
CA LYS A 69 18.38 -21.64 -7.72
C LYS A 69 18.53 -22.73 -6.67
N GLY A 70 19.73 -23.29 -6.57
CA GLY A 70 19.97 -24.50 -5.78
C GLY A 70 19.23 -25.73 -6.32
N ASP A 71 19.21 -26.81 -5.56
CA ASP A 71 18.81 -28.13 -6.07
C ASP A 71 17.31 -28.28 -6.40
N LYS A 72 16.46 -27.31 -6.02
CA LYS A 72 14.99 -27.48 -6.06
C LYS A 72 14.17 -26.23 -6.40
N LEU A 73 14.75 -25.08 -6.71
CA LEU A 73 13.99 -23.89 -7.10
C LEU A 73 14.33 -23.51 -8.54
N THR A 74 13.30 -23.12 -9.30
CA THR A 74 13.46 -22.46 -10.60
C THR A 74 13.06 -21.00 -10.41
N GLU A 75 13.96 -20.09 -10.74
CA GLU A 75 13.70 -18.66 -10.78
C GLU A 75 13.53 -18.22 -12.24
N VAL A 76 12.39 -17.62 -12.54
CA VAL A 76 12.04 -17.11 -13.87
C VAL A 76 11.92 -15.61 -13.79
N THR A 77 12.56 -14.91 -14.71
CA THR A 77 12.38 -13.47 -14.93
C THR A 77 11.80 -13.26 -16.32
N MET A 78 10.75 -12.45 -16.39
CA MET A 78 10.05 -12.11 -17.60
C MET A 78 10.04 -10.61 -17.83
N LYS A 79 10.01 -10.25 -19.12
CA LYS A 79 9.62 -8.95 -19.62
C LYS A 79 8.24 -9.12 -20.25
N ILE A 80 7.30 -8.23 -19.92
CA ILE A 80 6.01 -8.19 -20.61
C ILE A 80 5.84 -6.80 -21.19
N ILE A 81 5.54 -6.76 -22.49
CA ILE A 81 5.07 -5.56 -23.17
C ILE A 81 3.54 -5.64 -23.21
N VAL A 82 2.88 -4.65 -22.62
CA VAL A 82 1.43 -4.48 -22.76
C VAL A 82 1.17 -3.34 -23.72
N GLN A 83 0.35 -3.61 -24.72
CA GLN A 83 -0.06 -2.61 -25.69
C GLN A 83 -1.58 -2.42 -25.64
N ILE A 84 -2.01 -1.16 -25.62
CA ILE A 84 -3.40 -0.76 -25.85
C ILE A 84 -3.48 -0.25 -27.28
N GLY A 85 -4.50 -0.62 -28.04
CA GLY A 85 -4.53 -0.39 -29.48
C GLY A 85 -5.81 -0.85 -30.17
N ASN A 86 -5.71 -1.01 -31.49
CA ASN A 86 -6.83 -1.47 -32.32
C ASN A 86 -6.36 -2.52 -33.31
N TRP A 87 -7.25 -3.43 -33.67
CA TRP A 87 -7.07 -4.28 -34.83
C TRP A 87 -7.54 -3.55 -36.08
N ILE A 88 -6.64 -3.35 -37.03
CA ILE A 88 -6.93 -2.76 -38.35
C ILE A 88 -6.38 -3.73 -39.39
N ASN A 89 -7.26 -4.28 -40.23
CA ASN A 89 -6.90 -5.23 -41.28
C ASN A 89 -6.09 -6.44 -40.79
N GLY A 90 -6.37 -6.93 -39.57
CA GLY A 90 -5.66 -8.07 -38.98
C GLY A 90 -4.33 -7.72 -38.29
N GLU A 91 -3.91 -6.46 -38.32
CA GLU A 91 -2.74 -5.97 -37.61
C GLU A 91 -3.16 -5.21 -36.35
N PHE A 92 -2.44 -5.44 -35.24
CA PHE A 92 -2.67 -4.68 -34.02
C PHE A 92 -1.80 -3.41 -34.02
N ILE A 93 -2.45 -2.26 -34.09
CA ILE A 93 -1.82 -0.94 -34.09
C ILE A 93 -1.85 -0.38 -32.66
N PRO A 94 -0.69 -0.34 -31.95
CA PRO A 94 -0.62 0.18 -30.60
C PRO A 94 -0.78 1.71 -30.59
N ILE A 95 -1.54 2.21 -29.62
CA ILE A 95 -1.66 3.65 -29.31
C ILE A 95 -0.94 4.02 -28.01
N ALA A 96 -0.74 3.05 -27.13
CA ALA A 96 0.04 3.19 -25.91
C ALA A 96 0.70 1.86 -25.56
N GLU A 97 1.89 1.94 -24.95
CA GLU A 97 2.70 0.78 -24.61
C GLU A 97 3.32 0.96 -23.22
N GLN A 98 3.37 -0.12 -22.46
CA GLN A 98 4.12 -0.20 -21.21
C GLN A 98 4.94 -1.49 -21.17
N ILE A 99 6.14 -1.36 -20.59
CA ILE A 99 7.08 -2.46 -20.46
C ILE A 99 7.35 -2.64 -18.97
N ALA A 100 7.23 -3.88 -18.50
CA ALA A 100 7.60 -4.22 -17.13
C ALA A 100 8.49 -5.45 -17.09
N PHE A 101 9.25 -5.53 -15.99
CA PHE A 101 10.07 -6.68 -15.64
C PHE A 101 9.63 -7.22 -14.28
N GLY A 102 9.62 -8.53 -14.17
CA GLY A 102 9.27 -9.20 -12.93
C GLY A 102 9.73 -10.64 -12.93
N GLY A 103 9.74 -11.23 -11.75
CA GLY A 103 10.17 -12.60 -11.58
C GLY A 103 9.42 -13.31 -10.48
N HIS A 104 9.60 -14.62 -10.45
CA HIS A 104 9.10 -15.49 -9.40
C HIS A 104 9.98 -16.73 -9.32
N ALA A 105 10.20 -17.20 -8.10
CA ALA A 105 10.91 -18.44 -7.84
C ALA A 105 9.94 -19.44 -7.22
N SER A 106 9.87 -20.65 -7.79
CA SER A 106 9.05 -21.75 -7.26
C SER A 106 9.77 -23.08 -7.37
N ARG A 107 9.30 -24.08 -6.63
CA ARG A 107 9.82 -25.45 -6.69
C ARG A 107 9.50 -26.15 -8.01
N THR A 108 8.43 -25.72 -8.67
CA THR A 108 8.04 -26.23 -9.98
C THR A 108 8.24 -25.15 -11.03
N LYS A 109 8.72 -25.57 -12.20
CA LYS A 109 8.88 -24.69 -13.36
C LYS A 109 7.54 -24.03 -13.75
N PRO A 110 6.41 -24.74 -13.88
CA PRO A 110 5.13 -24.11 -14.23
C PRO A 110 4.68 -22.99 -13.28
N ASP A 111 4.87 -23.17 -11.97
CA ASP A 111 4.51 -22.15 -10.99
C ASP A 111 5.44 -20.94 -11.06
N ALA A 112 6.74 -21.16 -11.28
CA ALA A 112 7.70 -20.08 -11.50
C ALA A 112 7.30 -19.21 -12.71
N TYR A 113 6.92 -19.85 -13.82
CA TYR A 113 6.43 -19.16 -15.02
C TYR A 113 5.14 -18.38 -14.75
N LYS A 114 4.13 -19.04 -14.15
CA LYS A 114 2.85 -18.42 -13.83
C LYS A 114 3.03 -17.20 -12.91
N GLY A 115 3.85 -17.34 -11.87
CA GLY A 115 4.13 -16.26 -10.92
C GLY A 115 4.88 -15.10 -11.57
N ALA A 116 5.91 -15.40 -12.38
CA ALA A 116 6.68 -14.37 -13.08
C ALA A 116 5.80 -13.60 -14.06
N HIS A 117 4.97 -14.31 -14.83
CA HIS A 117 4.01 -13.70 -15.75
C HIS A 117 3.02 -12.80 -15.00
N THR A 118 2.38 -13.34 -13.96
CA THR A 118 1.37 -12.63 -13.16
C THR A 118 1.93 -11.36 -12.53
N ASN A 119 3.11 -11.43 -11.91
CA ASN A 119 3.75 -10.29 -11.28
C ASN A 119 4.15 -9.22 -12.29
N THR A 120 4.72 -9.64 -13.42
CA THR A 120 5.16 -8.72 -14.48
C THR A 120 3.98 -8.03 -15.14
N LEU A 121 2.89 -8.75 -15.43
CA LEU A 121 1.70 -8.17 -16.03
C LEU A 121 1.05 -7.15 -15.09
N LYS A 122 0.87 -7.49 -13.81
CA LYS A 122 0.30 -6.54 -12.83
C LYS A 122 1.10 -5.24 -12.76
N LYS A 123 2.45 -5.32 -12.81
CA LYS A 123 3.32 -4.14 -12.84
C LYS A 123 3.09 -3.29 -14.10
N ALA A 124 3.05 -3.92 -15.28
CA ALA A 124 2.79 -3.22 -16.53
C ALA A 124 1.42 -2.54 -16.54
N LEU A 125 0.39 -3.21 -16.05
CA LEU A 125 -0.98 -2.68 -15.98
C LEU A 125 -1.14 -1.57 -14.94
N GLY A 126 -0.38 -1.61 -13.84
CA GLY A 126 -0.28 -0.52 -12.87
C GLY A 126 0.16 0.80 -13.52
N MET A 127 1.04 0.76 -14.52
CA MET A 127 1.48 1.95 -15.27
C MET A 127 0.39 2.55 -16.17
N PHE A 128 -0.62 1.77 -16.54
CA PHE A 128 -1.85 2.26 -17.18
C PHE A 128 -2.92 2.69 -16.17
N GLY A 129 -2.60 2.67 -14.88
CA GLY A 129 -3.47 3.05 -13.77
C GLY A 129 -4.22 1.89 -13.12
N VAL A 130 -4.25 0.69 -13.74
CA VAL A 130 -5.05 -0.43 -13.22
C VAL A 130 -4.41 -1.00 -11.96
N GLY A 131 -5.08 -0.84 -10.83
CA GLY A 131 -4.58 -1.31 -9.53
C GLY A 131 -3.31 -0.59 -9.08
N LYS A 132 -3.11 0.66 -9.52
CA LYS A 132 -1.95 1.50 -9.19
C LYS A 132 -1.72 1.65 -7.68
N GLU A 133 -2.77 1.52 -6.88
CA GLU A 133 -2.74 1.58 -5.42
C GLU A 133 -1.75 0.56 -4.80
N ALA A 134 -1.62 -0.62 -5.43
CA ALA A 134 -0.64 -1.63 -5.04
C ALA A 134 0.82 -1.16 -5.19
N TYR A 135 1.06 -0.15 -6.03
CA TYR A 135 2.40 0.39 -6.33
C TYR A 135 2.61 1.81 -5.79
N GLU A 136 1.54 2.52 -5.44
CA GLU A 136 1.57 3.82 -4.75
C GLU A 136 1.87 3.68 -3.24
N GLY A 137 2.01 2.45 -2.73
CA GLY A 137 2.24 2.18 -1.30
C GLY A 137 0.97 2.31 -0.45
N THR A 138 -0.21 2.35 -1.07
CA THR A 138 -1.49 2.47 -0.37
C THR A 138 -2.10 1.11 0.01
N LEU A 139 -1.60 0.03 -0.60
CA LEU A 139 -2.05 -1.35 -0.38
C LEU A 139 -1.00 -2.25 0.25
N ASP A 140 0.23 -2.17 -0.25
CA ASP A 140 1.38 -2.88 0.30
C ASP A 140 2.57 -1.92 0.32
N ASP A 141 3.31 -1.93 1.42
CA ASP A 141 4.43 -1.02 1.66
C ASP A 141 5.75 -1.71 1.33
N ASP A 142 5.77 -2.43 0.20
CA ASP A 142 6.90 -3.21 -0.32
C ASP A 142 8.14 -2.30 -0.57
N ASN A 143 7.98 -0.96 -0.53
CA ASN A 143 9.02 0.06 -0.65
C ASN A 143 9.64 0.53 0.68
N ARG A 144 9.26 -0.01 1.85
CA ARG A 144 9.97 0.31 3.12
C ARG A 144 11.39 -0.24 3.13
N THR A 145 12.31 0.55 3.70
CA THR A 145 13.76 0.27 3.76
C THR A 145 14.09 -1.06 4.47
N PRO A 146 15.24 -1.69 4.18
CA PRO A 146 15.68 -2.94 4.80
C PRO A 146 15.64 -2.94 6.34
N ASP A 147 15.92 -1.81 6.98
CA ASP A 147 15.86 -1.64 8.45
C ASP A 147 14.47 -1.90 9.06
N PHE A 148 13.40 -1.71 8.29
CA PHE A 148 12.05 -2.07 8.73
C PHE A 148 11.78 -3.57 8.54
N ARG A 149 12.42 -4.20 7.56
CA ARG A 149 12.27 -5.63 7.22
C ARG A 149 12.97 -6.54 8.23
N GLU A 150 14.12 -6.12 8.77
CA GLU A 150 14.80 -6.85 9.86
C GLU A 150 14.03 -6.82 11.18
N LYS A 151 13.33 -5.71 11.49
CA LYS A 151 12.58 -5.57 12.75
C LYS A 151 11.32 -6.46 12.81
N VAL A 152 10.72 -6.82 11.67
CA VAL A 152 9.55 -7.72 11.63
C VAL A 152 10.01 -9.18 11.71
N ALA A 153 11.05 -9.56 10.95
CA ALA A 153 11.63 -10.90 10.99
C ALA A 153 12.16 -11.28 12.40
N HIS A 154 12.67 -10.32 13.18
CA HIS A 154 13.15 -10.57 14.54
C HIS A 154 12.04 -10.84 15.58
N LYS A 155 10.79 -10.44 15.31
CA LYS A 155 9.65 -10.80 16.18
C LYS A 155 9.15 -12.23 15.94
N SER A 156 9.29 -12.73 14.72
CA SER A 156 8.85 -14.08 14.31
C SER A 156 9.65 -15.21 14.98
N SER A 157 10.94 -14.99 15.28
CA SER A 157 11.81 -16.04 15.83
C SER A 157 11.65 -16.32 17.33
N TYR A 158 10.73 -15.65 18.04
CA TYR A 158 10.61 -15.77 19.51
C TYR A 158 9.42 -16.59 20.01
N ASN A 159 8.50 -17.02 19.14
CA ASN A 159 7.32 -17.77 19.57
C ASN A 159 7.31 -19.17 18.97
N ASN A 160 8.10 -20.06 19.56
CA ASN A 160 7.92 -21.50 19.38
C ASN A 160 7.92 -22.17 20.76
N SER A 161 6.77 -22.07 21.44
CA SER A 161 6.37 -23.01 22.51
C SER A 161 4.84 -22.99 22.67
N GLU A 162 4.25 -24.09 22.23
CA GLU A 162 3.02 -24.73 22.70
C GLU A 162 1.69 -23.96 22.73
N SER A 163 0.75 -24.58 22.00
CA SER A 163 -0.68 -24.29 21.90
C SER A 163 -1.41 -24.27 23.24
N ASN A 164 -2.32 -23.29 23.41
CA ASN A 164 -3.72 -23.54 23.75
C ASN A 164 -4.53 -22.24 23.68
N GLY A 165 -5.73 -22.33 23.08
CA GLY A 165 -6.81 -21.38 23.30
C GLY A 165 -6.82 -20.16 22.36
N PHE A 166 -7.85 -20.12 21.51
CA PHE A 166 -8.43 -18.85 21.08
C PHE A 166 -8.77 -18.02 22.33
N GLU A 167 -8.13 -16.87 22.50
CA GLU A 167 -8.74 -15.69 23.09
C GLU A 167 -8.32 -14.47 22.26
N ASP A 168 -9.31 -13.79 21.71
CA ASP A 168 -9.17 -12.49 21.08
C ASP A 168 -8.57 -11.51 22.09
N PHE A 169 -7.32 -11.09 21.88
CA PHE A 169 -6.76 -9.93 22.55
C PHE A 169 -6.95 -8.71 21.66
N GLU A 170 -8.07 -8.00 21.86
CA GLU A 170 -8.15 -6.58 21.58
C GLU A 170 -7.19 -5.86 22.55
N GLU A 171 -6.00 -5.47 22.08
CA GLU A 171 -5.26 -4.39 22.74
C GLU A 171 -6.00 -3.07 22.48
N GLU A 172 -6.88 -2.71 23.41
CA GLU A 172 -7.57 -1.42 23.45
C GLU A 172 -6.58 -0.24 23.37
N GLY A 173 -6.80 0.64 22.40
CA GLY A 173 -6.65 2.08 22.65
C GLY A 173 -5.48 2.82 22.03
N GLU A 174 -4.75 2.30 21.03
CA GLU A 174 -3.78 3.14 20.30
C GLU A 174 -3.99 3.11 18.79
N SER A 175 -4.61 4.17 18.28
CA SER A 175 -4.81 4.38 16.85
C SER A 175 -3.69 5.21 16.27
N LYS A 176 -3.21 4.80 15.08
CA LYS A 176 -2.31 5.63 14.26
C LYS A 176 -3.17 6.62 13.46
N ILE A 177 -3.07 7.90 13.79
CA ILE A 177 -3.92 8.94 13.22
C ILE A 177 -3.04 9.91 12.44
N ARG A 178 -3.21 9.93 11.11
CA ARG A 178 -2.50 10.87 10.24
C ARG A 178 -3.28 12.18 10.16
N VAL A 179 -2.62 13.28 10.53
CA VAL A 179 -3.24 14.60 10.59
C VAL A 179 -2.35 15.67 9.99
N LYS A 180 -2.95 16.75 9.50
CA LYS A 180 -2.23 17.95 9.05
C LYS A 180 -2.43 19.07 10.06
N LEU A 181 -1.33 19.65 10.55
CA LEU A 181 -1.35 20.81 11.46
C LEU A 181 -1.93 22.03 10.75
N LEU A 182 -2.98 22.62 11.32
CA LEU A 182 -3.62 23.84 10.81
C LEU A 182 -3.18 25.10 11.56
N THR A 183 -2.79 24.96 12.83
CA THR A 183 -2.30 26.06 13.66
C THR A 183 -0.94 25.70 14.27
N PRO A 184 -0.12 26.70 14.62
CA PRO A 184 1.02 26.48 15.51
C PRO A 184 0.56 25.86 16.83
N ILE A 185 1.49 25.23 17.53
CA ILE A 185 1.21 24.60 18.82
C ILE A 185 1.33 25.65 19.92
N GLU A 186 0.23 25.83 20.64
CA GLU A 186 0.17 26.69 21.82
C GLU A 186 0.44 25.86 23.07
N ILE A 187 1.40 26.27 23.89
CA ILE A 187 1.62 25.65 25.20
C ILE A 187 0.69 26.30 26.23
N LYS A 188 -0.06 25.46 26.94
CA LYS A 188 -0.97 25.84 28.02
C LYS A 188 -0.59 25.09 29.29
N LYS A 189 -0.98 25.63 30.45
CA LYS A 189 -0.83 24.96 31.74
C LYS A 189 -2.16 24.32 32.16
N SER A 190 -2.09 23.08 32.62
CA SER A 190 -3.23 22.38 33.20
C SER A 190 -3.52 22.94 34.60
N LYS A 191 -4.68 22.59 35.16
CA LYS A 191 -5.02 22.92 36.56
C LYS A 191 -4.04 22.29 37.57
N SER A 192 -3.38 21.19 37.22
CA SER A 192 -2.35 20.54 38.03
C SER A 192 -0.95 21.15 37.84
N GLY A 193 -0.81 22.19 37.00
CA GLY A 193 0.44 22.88 36.75
C GLY A 193 1.31 22.30 35.63
N ASN A 194 0.91 21.20 35.00
CA ASN A 194 1.65 20.53 33.93
C ASN A 194 1.45 21.27 32.60
N ASN A 195 2.49 21.29 31.75
CA ASN A 195 2.39 21.90 30.44
C ASN A 195 1.74 20.93 29.44
N TYR A 196 0.94 21.45 28.53
CA TYR A 196 0.41 20.68 27.41
C TYR A 196 0.25 21.57 26.18
N GLY A 197 0.46 20.96 25.02
CA GLY A 197 0.43 21.59 23.72
C GLY A 197 -0.93 21.40 23.09
N VAL A 198 -1.43 22.45 22.45
CA VAL A 198 -2.72 22.44 21.77
C VAL A 198 -2.53 22.95 20.35
N ALA A 199 -3.05 22.23 19.36
CA ALA A 199 -3.15 22.72 17.99
C ALA A 199 -4.44 22.23 17.33
N LYS A 200 -4.90 22.94 16.29
CA LYS A 200 -5.93 22.44 15.40
C LYS A 200 -5.30 21.60 14.31
N VAL A 201 -5.93 20.49 13.99
CA VAL A 201 -5.48 19.58 12.95
C VAL A 201 -6.66 19.12 12.09
N ILE A 202 -6.38 18.69 10.86
CA ILE A 202 -7.38 18.04 10.00
C ILE A 202 -6.95 16.60 9.74
N THR A 203 -7.89 15.67 9.87
CA THR A 203 -7.68 14.24 9.58
C THR A 203 -7.77 13.96 8.08
N THR A 204 -7.41 12.75 7.65
CA THR A 204 -7.57 12.29 6.27
C THR A 204 -9.03 12.27 5.80
N ASN A 205 -9.98 12.23 6.74
CA ASN A 205 -11.41 12.24 6.44
C ASN A 205 -11.98 13.66 6.43
N ASN A 206 -11.12 14.69 6.34
CA ASN A 206 -11.47 16.11 6.40
C ASN A 206 -12.17 16.56 7.70
N GLU A 207 -12.04 15.79 8.78
CA GLU A 207 -12.54 16.21 10.10
C GLU A 207 -11.52 17.12 10.78
N THR A 208 -11.96 18.28 11.26
CA THR A 208 -11.12 19.19 12.03
C THR A 208 -11.20 18.85 13.51
N LEU A 209 -10.08 18.48 14.11
CA LEU A 209 -9.96 18.06 15.50
C LEU A 209 -8.95 18.92 16.26
N GLN A 210 -9.03 18.89 17.59
CA GLN A 210 -8.00 19.47 18.45
C GLN A 210 -6.97 18.41 18.83
N LEU A 211 -5.68 18.69 18.62
CA LEU A 211 -4.58 17.85 19.06
C LEU A 211 -4.10 18.32 20.44
N LEU A 212 -4.07 17.41 21.41
CA LEU A 212 -3.51 17.60 22.74
C LEU A 212 -2.23 16.78 22.89
N VAL A 213 -1.17 17.43 23.38
CA VAL A 213 0.16 16.83 23.51
C VAL A 213 0.70 17.10 24.89
N PHE A 214 1.18 16.07 25.59
CA PHE A 214 1.65 16.21 26.97
C PHE A 214 3.18 16.10 27.06
N ASP A 215 3.72 16.77 28.09
CA ASP A 215 5.12 16.94 28.48
C ASP A 215 6.18 16.26 27.62
N LYS A 216 6.28 14.92 27.64
CA LYS A 216 7.36 14.16 26.96
C LYS A 216 7.47 14.41 25.44
N ASN A 217 6.41 14.91 24.80
CA ASN A 217 6.38 15.14 23.37
C ASN A 217 6.31 16.62 22.97
N LEU A 218 6.30 17.55 23.93
CA LEU A 218 6.11 18.97 23.67
C LEU A 218 7.23 19.56 22.79
N GLU A 219 8.48 19.32 23.15
CA GLU A 219 9.64 19.85 22.40
C GLU A 219 9.66 19.32 20.98
N ARG A 220 9.37 18.02 20.80
CA ARG A 220 9.33 17.36 19.51
C ARG A 220 8.27 17.97 18.59
N ILE A 221 7.11 18.30 19.14
CA ILE A 221 6.01 18.82 18.34
C ILE A 221 6.13 20.34 18.08
N GLN A 222 6.72 21.11 19.01
CA GLN A 222 6.95 22.55 18.83
C GLN A 222 7.81 22.89 17.61
N ALA A 223 8.71 21.99 17.20
CA ALA A 223 9.52 22.15 16.00
C ALA A 223 8.73 21.97 14.69
N MET A 224 7.47 21.49 14.75
CA MET A 224 6.65 21.20 13.58
C MET A 224 5.99 22.45 13.02
N LYS A 225 5.92 22.54 11.69
CA LYS A 225 5.40 23.71 10.98
C LYS A 225 3.90 23.57 10.70
N VAL A 226 3.20 24.71 10.59
CA VAL A 226 1.84 24.73 10.04
C VAL A 226 1.84 24.10 8.64
N ASN A 227 0.77 23.38 8.32
CA ASN A 227 0.61 22.55 7.13
C ASN A 227 1.46 21.28 7.06
N GLN A 228 2.29 20.99 8.07
CA GLN A 228 3.00 19.72 8.14
C GLN A 228 2.02 18.57 8.44
N VAL A 229 2.18 17.48 7.69
CA VAL A 229 1.45 16.22 7.93
C VAL A 229 2.26 15.39 8.90
N ILE A 230 1.60 14.92 9.96
CA ILE A 230 2.21 14.19 11.06
C ILE A 230 1.37 12.95 11.37
N THR A 231 2.02 11.90 11.85
CA THR A 231 1.33 10.69 12.30
C THR A 231 1.40 10.64 13.82
N VAL A 232 0.23 10.72 14.45
CA VAL A 232 0.06 10.71 15.90
C VAL A 232 -0.31 9.30 16.33
N LEU A 233 0.37 8.79 17.36
CA LEU A 233 -0.07 7.61 18.10
C LEU A 233 -0.90 8.10 19.28
N GLY A 234 -2.18 7.74 19.31
CA GLY A 234 -3.06 8.26 20.33
C GLY A 234 -4.51 7.83 20.20
N GLU A 235 -5.36 8.51 20.96
CA GLU A 235 -6.79 8.22 21.07
C GLU A 235 -7.60 9.44 20.65
N ILE A 236 -8.71 9.22 19.95
CA ILE A 236 -9.73 10.25 19.76
C ILE A 236 -10.70 10.17 20.94
N LYS A 237 -10.88 11.28 21.66
CA LYS A 237 -11.86 11.39 22.75
C LYS A 237 -12.83 12.53 22.50
N ASP A 238 -14.09 12.31 22.85
CA ASP A 238 -15.09 13.37 22.91
C ASP A 238 -14.89 14.22 24.16
N SER A 239 -14.83 15.54 23.97
CA SER A 239 -14.83 16.53 25.03
C SER A 239 -16.17 17.22 25.10
N PRO A 240 -16.81 17.29 26.27
CA PRO A 240 -18.05 18.06 26.43
C PRO A 240 -17.85 19.57 26.19
N VAL A 241 -16.61 20.06 26.24
CA VAL A 241 -16.29 21.49 26.09
C VAL A 241 -15.66 21.81 24.73
N ASN A 242 -14.78 20.94 24.23
CA ASN A 242 -13.96 21.21 23.03
C ASN A 242 -14.33 20.34 21.81
N GLY A 243 -15.36 19.50 21.90
CA GLY A 243 -15.69 18.52 20.87
C GLY A 243 -14.65 17.39 20.78
N LYS A 244 -14.52 16.76 19.61
CA LYS A 244 -13.57 15.65 19.41
C LYS A 244 -12.12 16.14 19.44
N GLN A 245 -11.29 15.48 20.24
CA GLN A 245 -9.88 15.78 20.42
C GLN A 245 -9.03 14.53 20.22
N ILE A 246 -7.83 14.69 19.71
CA ILE A 246 -6.79 13.64 19.68
C ILE A 246 -5.88 13.85 20.88
N ILE A 247 -5.76 12.83 21.72
CA ILE A 247 -4.77 12.79 22.81
C ILE A 247 -3.53 12.06 22.29
N ALA A 248 -2.47 12.81 22.01
CA ALA A 248 -1.21 12.28 21.52
C ALA A 248 -0.43 11.61 22.66
N LYS A 249 -0.16 10.31 22.50
CA LYS A 249 0.75 9.56 23.37
C LYS A 249 2.18 9.54 22.82
N ASP A 250 2.33 9.54 21.49
CA ASP A 250 3.61 9.65 20.79
C ASP A 250 3.41 10.12 19.33
N PHE A 251 4.51 10.34 18.63
CA PHE A 251 4.57 10.71 17.22
C PHE A 251 5.44 9.73 16.45
N VAL A 252 5.03 9.36 15.25
CA VAL A 252 5.89 8.61 14.32
C VAL A 252 6.68 9.62 13.49
N ALA A 253 8.00 9.42 13.43
CA ALA A 253 8.91 10.26 12.63
C ALA A 253 8.70 10.04 11.13
#